data_AF-A0A1E7GHG0-F1
#
_entry.id   AF-A0A1E7GHG0-F1
#
_cell.length_a   1.000
_cell.length_b   1.000
_cell.length_c   1.000
_cell.angle_alpha   90.00
_cell.angle_beta   90.00
_cell.angle_gamma   90.00
#
_symmetry.space_group_name_H-M   'P 1'
#
loop_
_entity.id
_entity.type
_entity.pdbx_description
1 polymer ?
#
loop_
_entity_poly.entity_id
_entity_poly.type
_entity_poly.pdbx_seq_one_letter_code
_entity_poly.pdbx_strand_id
1 'polypeptide(L)'
;MKLSLFILILAFLSHGSFVFAAENEEIEYLLSFIAASDCVFIRNGTEHPPKEASEHLEMKYNHVKKRIKTADVFIKKIASKSSITRKKYQVLCKGEKFPTEQWLEQALASYRISAGHQELKGEK
;
A
#
# COMPACT_ATOMS: atom_id res chain seq x y z
N MET A 1 -51.70 11.46 36.65
CA MET A 1 -50.34 11.02 37.08
C MET A 1 -49.63 10.46 35.84
N LYS A 2 -48.81 11.30 35.18
CA LYS A 2 -47.36 11.14 34.97
C LYS A 2 -46.92 9.93 34.11
N LEU A 3 -46.82 10.22 32.82
CA LEU A 3 -45.70 10.04 31.87
C LEU A 3 -44.64 8.94 32.07
N SER A 4 -44.28 8.37 30.91
CA SER A 4 -43.04 7.68 30.53
C SER A 4 -42.96 6.18 30.79
N LEU A 5 -42.94 5.42 29.69
CA LEU A 5 -42.18 4.17 29.63
C LEU A 5 -41.23 4.22 28.43
N PHE A 6 -39.96 4.04 28.78
CA PHE A 6 -38.78 4.27 27.96
C PHE A 6 -38.65 3.26 26.81
N ILE A 7 -38.23 3.78 25.67
CA ILE A 7 -37.66 3.05 24.54
C ILE A 7 -36.36 2.39 25.00
N LEU A 8 -36.23 1.06 24.87
CA LEU A 8 -34.93 0.39 24.93
C LEU A 8 -34.66 -0.27 23.57
N ILE A 9 -33.92 0.47 22.74
CA ILE A 9 -33.31 0.02 21.48
C ILE A 9 -32.29 -1.06 21.82
N LEU A 10 -32.55 -2.31 21.40
CA LEU A 10 -31.55 -3.36 21.43
C LEU A 10 -30.59 -3.11 20.26
N ALA A 11 -29.48 -2.43 20.54
CA ALA A 11 -28.41 -2.23 19.57
C ALA A 11 -27.76 -3.58 19.22
N PHE A 12 -27.84 -3.97 17.96
CA PHE A 12 -27.01 -4.99 17.35
C PHE A 12 -25.54 -4.52 17.40
N LEU A 13 -24.76 -4.97 18.38
CA LEU A 13 -23.31 -4.86 18.31
C LEU A 13 -22.75 -6.04 17.52
N SER A 14 -22.80 -5.92 16.20
CA SER A 14 -21.96 -6.69 15.29
C SER A 14 -20.50 -6.31 15.56
N HIS A 15 -19.80 -7.04 16.43
CA HIS A 15 -18.35 -6.95 16.50
C HIS A 15 -17.78 -7.69 15.29
N GLY A 16 -17.69 -6.98 14.16
CA GLY A 16 -16.87 -7.43 13.04
C GLY A 16 -15.41 -7.41 13.46
N SER A 17 -14.81 -8.59 13.63
CA SER A 17 -13.37 -8.72 13.89
C SER A 17 -12.58 -8.18 12.70
N PHE A 18 -12.01 -6.98 12.83
CA PHE A 18 -11.05 -6.43 11.87
C PHE A 18 -9.66 -7.02 12.14
N VAL A 19 -9.28 -8.09 11.43
CA VAL A 19 -7.90 -8.61 11.42
C VAL A 19 -7.39 -8.82 9.99
N PHE A 20 -7.73 -7.90 9.07
CA PHE A 20 -7.24 -7.93 7.67
C PHE A 20 -6.88 -6.53 7.10
N ALA A 21 -6.91 -5.47 7.91
CA ALA A 21 -6.71 -4.10 7.42
C ALA A 21 -5.23 -3.73 7.25
N ALA A 22 -4.39 -3.94 8.27
CA ALA A 22 -3.03 -3.40 8.30
C ALA A 22 -2.11 -3.88 7.15
N GLU A 23 -2.19 -5.15 6.74
CA GLU A 23 -1.32 -5.68 5.66
C GLU A 23 -1.69 -5.12 4.27
N ASN A 24 -2.97 -4.87 4.02
CA ASN A 24 -3.42 -4.25 2.78
C ASN A 24 -3.09 -2.75 2.77
N GLU A 25 -3.15 -2.10 3.93
CA GLU A 25 -2.89 -0.67 4.07
C GLU A 25 -1.47 -0.28 3.63
N GLU A 26 -0.44 -1.07 4.00
CA GLU A 26 0.94 -0.81 3.56
C GLU A 26 1.09 -0.93 2.03
N ILE A 27 0.40 -1.89 1.41
CA ILE A 27 0.46 -2.08 -0.05
C ILE A 27 -0.32 -0.96 -0.77
N GLU A 28 -1.48 -0.58 -0.25
CA GLU A 28 -2.27 0.55 -0.74
C GLU A 28 -1.50 1.87 -0.63
N TYR A 29 -0.78 2.08 0.48
CA TYR A 29 0.16 3.18 0.65
C TYR A 29 1.22 3.17 -0.44
N LEU A 30 1.88 2.04 -0.71
CA LEU A 30 2.93 1.95 -1.72
C LEU A 30 2.40 2.24 -3.13
N LEU A 31 1.22 1.72 -3.48
CA LEU A 31 0.58 2.02 -4.77
C LEU A 31 0.26 3.52 -4.89
N SER A 32 -0.30 4.11 -3.83
CA SER A 32 -0.59 5.54 -3.78
C SER A 32 0.68 6.41 -3.87
N PHE A 33 1.74 6.01 -3.17
CA PHE A 33 3.05 6.66 -3.21
C PHE A 33 3.63 6.65 -4.64
N ILE A 34 3.51 5.53 -5.35
CA ILE A 34 3.93 5.44 -6.76
C ILE A 34 3.11 6.40 -7.61
N ALA A 35 1.78 6.33 -7.52
CA ALA A 35 0.87 7.13 -8.32
C ALA A 35 1.03 8.65 -8.12
N ALA A 36 1.37 9.07 -6.91
CA ALA A 36 1.56 10.46 -6.52
C ALA A 36 2.99 10.99 -6.71
N SER A 37 3.95 10.13 -7.06
CA SER A 37 5.34 10.55 -7.22
C SER A 37 5.57 11.35 -8.51
N ASP A 38 6.60 12.19 -8.52
CA ASP A 38 7.13 12.84 -9.73
C ASP A 38 8.17 11.97 -10.47
N CYS A 39 8.25 10.68 -10.12
CA CYS A 39 9.27 9.77 -10.66
C CYS A 39 8.74 9.00 -11.87
N VAL A 40 9.53 8.95 -12.94
CA VAL A 40 9.20 8.14 -14.12
C VAL A 40 9.59 6.70 -13.88
N PHE A 41 8.68 5.76 -14.12
CA PHE A 41 8.92 4.35 -13.89
C PHE A 41 9.51 3.70 -15.14
N ILE A 42 10.65 3.01 -15.01
CA ILE A 42 11.34 2.36 -16.12
C ILE A 42 11.12 0.85 -16.01
N ARG A 43 10.29 0.31 -16.90
CA ARG A 43 9.96 -1.11 -16.96
C ARG A 43 10.44 -1.67 -18.29
N ASN A 44 11.31 -2.69 -18.22
CA ASN A 44 11.90 -3.35 -19.40
C ASN A 44 12.67 -2.42 -20.36
N GLY A 45 13.07 -1.22 -19.89
CA GLY A 45 13.75 -0.21 -20.71
C GLY A 45 12.82 0.85 -21.30
N THR A 46 11.51 0.76 -21.03
CA THR A 46 10.51 1.76 -21.45
C THR A 46 10.06 2.58 -20.25
N GLU A 47 9.85 3.86 -20.49
CA GLU A 47 9.34 4.82 -19.50
C GLU A 47 7.82 4.76 -19.40
N HIS A 48 7.31 4.81 -18.18
CA HIS A 48 5.89 4.79 -17.84
C HIS A 48 5.60 5.90 -16.83
N PRO A 49 4.53 6.69 -17.03
CA PRO A 49 4.09 7.66 -16.04
C PRO A 49 3.76 7.01 -14.69
N PRO A 50 3.88 7.74 -13.57
CA PRO A 50 3.67 7.19 -12.23
C PRO A 50 2.30 6.52 -12.03
N LYS A 51 1.23 7.11 -12.58
CA LYS A 51 -0.13 6.53 -12.52
C LYS A 51 -0.23 5.18 -13.23
N GLU A 52 0.28 5.09 -14.47
CA GLU A 52 0.30 3.84 -15.23
C GLU A 52 1.14 2.76 -14.53
N ALA A 53 2.25 3.16 -13.90
CA ALA A 53 3.07 2.25 -13.13
C ALA A 53 2.33 1.67 -11.92
N SER A 54 1.59 2.51 -11.18
CA SER A 54 0.75 2.07 -10.07
C SER A 54 -0.33 1.09 -10.53
N GLU A 55 -1.11 1.46 -11.57
CA GLU A 55 -2.16 0.59 -12.15
C GLU A 55 -1.59 -0.75 -12.61
N HIS A 56 -0.41 -0.76 -13.24
CA HIS A 56 0.27 -1.98 -13.64
C HIS A 56 0.61 -2.88 -12.44
N LEU A 57 1.12 -2.30 -11.35
CA LEU A 57 1.51 -3.05 -10.16
C LEU A 57 0.30 -3.53 -9.36
N GLU A 58 -0.74 -2.72 -9.26
CA GLU A 58 -2.02 -3.06 -8.66
C GLU A 58 -2.67 -4.23 -9.41
N MET A 59 -2.73 -4.16 -10.75
CA MET A 59 -3.20 -5.27 -11.59
C MET A 59 -2.41 -6.54 -11.28
N LYS A 60 -1.07 -6.47 -11.26
CA LYS A 60 -0.24 -7.66 -10.93
C LYS A 60 -0.55 -8.19 -9.53
N TYR A 61 -0.69 -7.31 -8.54
CA TYR A 61 -1.00 -7.69 -7.16
C TYR A 61 -2.36 -8.39 -7.08
N ASN A 62 -3.40 -7.85 -7.72
CA ASN A 62 -4.74 -8.42 -7.72
C ASN A 62 -4.79 -9.87 -8.24
N HIS A 63 -3.94 -10.22 -9.21
CA HIS A 63 -3.83 -11.60 -9.71
C HIS A 63 -3.23 -12.59 -8.72
N VAL A 64 -2.43 -12.12 -7.75
CA VAL A 64 -1.66 -13.00 -6.84
C VAL A 64 -1.82 -12.68 -5.36
N LYS A 65 -2.73 -11.77 -4.99
CA LYS A 65 -2.93 -11.27 -3.63
C LYS A 65 -3.11 -12.36 -2.58
N LYS A 66 -3.70 -13.51 -2.94
CA LYS A 66 -3.81 -14.67 -2.02
C LYS A 66 -2.45 -15.20 -1.53
N ARG A 67 -1.38 -15.00 -2.31
CA ARG A 67 0.01 -15.45 -2.05
C ARG A 67 0.94 -14.35 -1.56
N ILE A 68 0.52 -13.09 -1.61
CA ILE A 68 1.33 -11.93 -1.22
C ILE A 68 0.70 -11.37 0.06
N LYS A 69 1.37 -11.60 1.19
CA LYS A 69 0.83 -11.29 2.52
C LYS A 69 1.40 -10.03 3.16
N THR A 70 2.51 -9.52 2.65
CA THR A 70 3.16 -8.34 3.24
C THR A 70 3.64 -7.39 2.15
N ALA A 71 3.80 -6.12 2.52
CA ALA A 71 4.38 -5.11 1.64
C ALA A 71 5.80 -5.46 1.20
N ASP A 72 6.63 -6.05 2.08
CA ASP A 72 7.97 -6.51 1.72
C ASP A 72 7.94 -7.59 0.61
N VAL A 73 6.99 -8.52 0.70
CA VAL A 73 6.80 -9.55 -0.34
C VAL A 73 6.23 -8.93 -1.62
N PHE A 74 5.32 -7.96 -1.52
CA PHE A 74 4.84 -7.19 -2.67
C PHE A 74 6.00 -6.49 -3.40
N ILE A 75 6.85 -5.76 -2.69
CA ILE A 75 8.03 -5.08 -3.25
C ILE A 75 8.91 -6.09 -3.98
N LYS A 76 9.31 -7.16 -3.28
CA LYS A 76 10.29 -8.13 -3.78
C LYS A 76 9.77 -8.97 -4.96
N LYS A 77 8.49 -9.34 -4.96
CA LYS A 77 7.92 -10.27 -5.95
C LYS A 77 7.14 -9.59 -7.06
N ILE A 78 6.58 -8.41 -6.80
CA ILE A 78 5.66 -7.71 -7.71
C ILE A 78 6.30 -6.44 -8.26
N ALA A 79 6.82 -5.57 -7.39
CA ALA A 79 7.26 -4.24 -7.78
C ALA A 79 8.74 -4.14 -8.20
N SER A 80 9.58 -5.13 -7.91
CA SER A 80 11.02 -5.06 -8.20
C SER A 80 11.42 -5.42 -9.62
N LYS A 81 10.64 -6.25 -10.33
CA LYS A 81 10.99 -6.79 -11.65
C LYS A 81 9.83 -7.39 -12.43
N SER A 82 10.05 -7.58 -13.73
CA SER A 82 9.11 -8.28 -14.60
C SER A 82 9.07 -9.78 -14.28
N SER A 83 7.87 -10.35 -14.20
CA SER A 83 7.68 -11.79 -14.08
C SER A 83 8.09 -12.52 -15.37
N ILE A 84 7.99 -11.84 -16.52
CA ILE A 84 8.24 -12.40 -17.86
C ILE A 84 9.71 -12.26 -18.21
N THR A 85 10.23 -11.02 -18.29
CA THR A 85 11.60 -10.76 -18.75
C THR A 85 12.66 -10.91 -17.66
N ARG A 86 12.23 -10.98 -16.39
CA ARG A 86 13.09 -10.96 -15.18
C ARG A 86 13.93 -9.69 -15.00
N LYS A 87 13.84 -8.70 -15.89
CA LYS A 87 14.55 -7.41 -15.77
C LYS A 87 14.05 -6.64 -14.55
N LYS A 88 15.00 -6.11 -13.77
CA LYS A 88 14.72 -5.21 -12.64
C LYS A 88 14.09 -3.92 -13.15
N TYR A 89 13.12 -3.42 -12.40
CA TYR A 89 12.53 -2.12 -12.64
C TYR A 89 13.40 -1.03 -12.01
N GLN A 90 13.30 0.17 -12.57
CA GLN A 90 13.95 1.35 -12.03
C GLN A 90 12.94 2.48 -11.96
N VAL A 91 13.28 3.51 -11.18
CA VAL A 91 12.61 4.81 -11.22
C VAL A 91 13.63 5.88 -11.55
N LEU A 92 13.23 6.85 -12.36
CA LEU A 92 13.98 8.06 -12.65
C LEU A 92 13.35 9.20 -11.85
N CYS A 93 14.02 9.62 -10.79
CA CYS A 93 13.58 10.70 -9.91
C CYS A 93 14.57 11.85 -10.01
N LYS A 94 14.12 13.05 -10.40
CA LYS A 94 14.98 14.25 -10.50
C LYS A 94 16.27 14.02 -11.33
N GLY A 95 16.18 13.20 -12.38
CA GLY A 95 17.31 12.89 -13.27
C GLY A 95 18.21 11.73 -12.80
N GLU A 96 17.97 11.16 -11.62
CA GLU A 96 18.74 10.02 -11.09
C GLU A 96 17.94 8.72 -11.11
N LYS A 97 18.60 7.61 -11.45
CA LYS A 97 17.98 6.28 -11.53
C LYS A 97 18.19 5.47 -10.27
N PHE A 98 17.11 4.97 -9.69
CA PHE A 98 17.12 4.08 -8.54
C PHE A 98 16.48 2.73 -8.86
N PRO A 99 16.95 1.62 -8.28
CA PRO A 99 16.17 0.38 -8.29
C PRO A 99 14.82 0.60 -7.61
N THR A 100 13.72 0.16 -8.24
CA THR A 100 12.38 0.31 -7.65
C THR A 100 12.27 -0.36 -6.28
N GLU A 101 12.92 -1.51 -6.09
CA GLU A 101 12.95 -2.25 -4.82
C GLU A 101 13.46 -1.36 -3.67
N GLN A 102 14.66 -0.80 -3.81
CA GLN A 102 15.25 0.08 -2.79
C GLN A 102 14.39 1.33 -2.56
N TRP A 103 13.87 1.94 -3.62
CA TRP A 103 13.04 3.14 -3.51
C TRP A 103 11.75 2.89 -2.72
N LEU A 104 11.09 1.75 -2.95
CA LEU A 104 9.87 1.38 -2.21
C LEU A 104 10.15 0.89 -0.80
N GLU A 105 11.28 0.23 -0.54
CA GLU A 105 11.71 -0.15 0.82
C GLU A 105 11.90 1.10 1.70
N GLN A 106 12.49 2.17 1.15
CA GLN A 106 12.63 3.45 1.85
C GLN A 106 11.27 4.12 2.12
N ALA A 107 10.35 4.08 1.16
CA ALA A 107 8.99 4.59 1.33
C ALA A 107 8.25 3.81 2.43
N LEU A 108 8.32 2.48 2.39
CA LEU A 108 7.69 1.60 3.38
C LEU A 108 8.25 1.82 4.79
N ALA A 109 9.58 1.97 4.93
CA ALA A 109 10.20 2.28 6.20
C ALA A 109 9.73 3.64 6.75
N SER A 110 9.63 4.65 5.89
CA SER A 110 9.13 5.98 6.26
C SER A 110 7.67 5.93 6.71
N TYR A 111 6.84 5.15 6.02
CA TYR A 111 5.45 4.91 6.39
C TYR A 111 5.33 4.29 7.78
N ARG A 112 6.05 3.18 8.04
CA ARG A 112 6.04 2.49 9.33
C ARG A 112 6.48 3.38 10.49
N ILE A 113 7.47 4.24 10.29
CA ILE A 113 7.89 5.24 11.29
C ILE A 113 6.77 6.25 11.55
N SER A 114 6.10 6.74 10.49
CA SER A 114 5.01 7.71 10.65
C SER A 114 3.79 7.10 11.35
N ALA A 115 3.39 5.87 10.98
CA ALA A 115 2.28 5.14 11.59
C ALA A 115 2.52 4.87 13.08
N GLY A 116 3.73 4.40 13.45
CA GLY A 116 4.09 4.19 14.85
C GLY A 116 4.08 5.47 15.69
N HIS A 117 4.35 6.64 15.10
CA HIS A 117 4.19 7.93 15.79
C HIS A 117 2.73 8.36 15.95
N GLN A 118 1.80 7.86 15.12
CA GLN A 118 0.38 8.20 15.23
C GLN A 118 -0.31 7.38 16.33
N GLU A 119 0.07 6.11 16.51
CA GLU A 119 -0.45 5.28 17.61
C GLU A 119 -0.09 5.88 18.98
N LEU A 120 1.13 6.39 19.15
CA LEU A 120 1.58 7.03 20.40
C LEU A 120 0.90 8.38 20.72
N LYS A 121 0.24 9.01 19.75
CA LYS A 121 -0.49 10.29 19.93
C LYS A 121 -1.98 10.10 20.20
N GLY A 122 -2.54 8.92 19.93
CA GLY A 122 -3.97 8.62 20.09
C GLY A 122 -4.41 8.21 21.50
N GLU A 123 -3.49 8.13 22.46
CA GLU A 123 -3.75 7.65 23.83
C GLU A 123 -3.99 8.77 24.86
N LYS A 124 -4.53 9.93 24.43
CA LYS A 124 -4.92 11.04 25.33
C LYS A 124 -6.37 11.46 25.14
#